data_AF-A0A2M7A0W0-F1
#
_entry.id   AF-A0A2M7A0W0-F1
#
_cell.length_a   1.000
_cell.length_b   1.000
_cell.length_c   1.000
_cell.angle_alpha   90.00
_cell.angle_beta   90.00
_cell.angle_gamma   90.00
#
_symmetry.space_group_name_H-M   'P 1'
#
loop_
_entity.id
_entity.type
_entity.pdbx_description
1 polymer ?
#
loop_
_entity_poly.entity_id
_entity_poly.type
_entity_poly.pdbx_seq_one_letter_code
_entity_poly.pdbx_strand_id
1 'polypeptide(L)'
;MQEGWAAFMGAIAGSAITAMVALKTMAYQHSKLREEHIQDILIQERIEKYKKINSLIFKLWWDLPLPHISLKELNSELIQKQIADIKEYTNLNSLFLGSKVQYVFWEHFGELEKWCRLLGHHSEKELRSKCPDFEDKLKKTLDNLLDSTRSAMLKDLSISGFEIFSFDEVRALYKKGIGKINNYFEKGN
;
A
#
# COMPACT_ATOMS: atom_id res chain seq x y z
N MET A 1 -41.86 11.64 59.28
CA MET A 1 -42.02 12.14 57.89
C MET A 1 -40.69 12.38 57.16
N GLN A 2 -39.57 12.69 57.82
CA GLN A 2 -38.28 12.97 57.14
C GLN A 2 -37.63 11.76 56.45
N GLU A 3 -37.77 10.55 57.00
CA GLU A 3 -37.13 9.33 56.46
C GLU A 3 -37.69 8.91 55.09
N GLY A 4 -39.00 9.11 54.86
CA GLY A 4 -39.64 8.81 53.57
C GLY A 4 -39.21 9.74 52.43
N TRP A 5 -38.91 11.01 52.74
CA TRP A 5 -38.38 11.97 51.77
C TRP A 5 -36.94 11.66 51.37
N ALA A 6 -36.10 11.24 52.31
CA ALA A 6 -34.73 10.81 52.02
C ALA A 6 -34.70 9.56 51.13
N ALA A 7 -35.57 8.57 51.41
CA ALA A 7 -35.70 7.38 50.57
C ALA A 7 -36.21 7.70 49.16
N PHE A 8 -37.19 8.61 49.03
CA PHE A 8 -37.72 9.07 47.74
C PHE A 8 -36.66 9.81 46.92
N MET A 9 -35.93 10.76 47.53
CA MET A 9 -34.85 11.49 46.86
C MET A 9 -33.67 10.57 46.51
N GLY A 10 -33.37 9.57 47.34
CA GLY A 10 -32.39 8.54 47.04
C GLY A 10 -32.76 7.67 45.83
N ALA A 11 -34.04 7.31 45.69
CA ALA A 11 -34.53 6.56 44.53
C ALA A 11 -34.48 7.40 43.23
N ILE A 12 -34.82 8.69 43.31
CA ILE A 12 -34.71 9.61 42.16
C ILE A 12 -33.25 9.81 41.75
N ALA A 13 -32.35 10.06 42.71
CA ALA A 13 -30.93 10.22 42.44
C ALA A 13 -30.32 8.93 41.89
N GLY A 14 -30.64 7.76 42.47
CA GLY A 14 -30.16 6.46 42.00
C GLY A 14 -30.63 6.12 40.59
N SER A 15 -31.91 6.40 40.27
CA SER A 15 -32.45 6.17 38.92
C SER A 15 -31.85 7.13 37.88
N ALA A 16 -31.61 8.40 38.24
CA ALA A 16 -30.94 9.37 37.37
C ALA A 16 -29.48 8.96 37.06
N ILE A 17 -28.72 8.54 38.07
CA ILE A 17 -27.34 8.04 37.90
C ILE A 17 -27.32 6.81 37.00
N THR A 18 -28.23 5.85 37.25
CA THR A 18 -28.32 4.61 36.48
C THR A 18 -28.66 4.90 35.00
N ALA A 19 -29.61 5.81 34.74
CA ALA A 19 -29.95 6.23 33.38
C ALA A 19 -28.77 6.92 32.68
N MET A 20 -28.02 7.77 33.37
CA MET A 20 -26.85 8.46 32.79
C MET A 20 -25.72 7.48 32.45
N VAL A 21 -25.45 6.50 33.32
CA VAL A 21 -24.47 5.44 33.06
C VAL A 21 -24.89 4.59 31.87
N ALA A 22 -26.17 4.19 31.80
CA ALA A 22 -26.72 3.42 30.68
C ALA A 22 -26.64 4.17 29.34
N LEU A 23 -26.92 5.48 29.34
CA LEU A 23 -26.78 6.32 28.13
C LEU A 23 -25.33 6.44 27.69
N LYS A 24 -24.38 6.59 28.64
CA LYS A 24 -22.95 6.62 28.33
C LYS A 24 -22.44 5.29 27.76
N THR A 25 -22.86 4.16 28.32
CA THR A 25 -22.48 2.84 27.79
C THR A 25 -23.08 2.59 26.41
N MET A 26 -24.34 2.97 26.16
CA MET A 26 -24.94 2.88 24.82
C MET A 26 -24.23 3.79 23.81
N ALA A 27 -23.88 5.02 24.19
CA ALA A 27 -23.14 5.93 23.32
C ALA A 27 -21.74 5.40 22.99
N TYR A 28 -21.04 4.84 23.98
CA TYR A 28 -19.74 4.18 23.79
C TYR A 28 -19.84 2.96 22.88
N GLN A 29 -20.82 2.07 23.11
CA GLN A 29 -21.07 0.92 22.24
C GLN A 29 -21.40 1.35 20.81
N HIS A 30 -22.22 2.38 20.63
CA HIS A 30 -22.54 2.91 19.30
C HIS A 30 -21.30 3.54 18.64
N SER A 31 -20.43 4.22 19.38
CA SER A 31 -19.16 4.74 18.85
C SER A 31 -18.25 3.61 18.39
N LYS A 32 -18.14 2.55 19.20
CA LYS A 32 -17.33 1.37 18.88
C LYS A 32 -17.85 0.64 17.64
N LEU A 33 -19.17 0.45 17.54
CA LEU A 33 -19.80 -0.15 16.35
C LEU A 33 -19.55 0.68 15.09
N ARG A 34 -19.55 2.02 15.18
CA ARG A 34 -19.20 2.89 14.05
C ARG A 34 -17.72 2.75 13.67
N GLU A 35 -16.83 2.65 14.65
CA GLU A 35 -15.41 2.45 14.42
C GLU A 35 -15.13 1.09 13.75
N GLU A 36 -15.72 0.01 14.25
CA GLU A 36 -15.67 -1.33 13.64
C GLU A 36 -16.19 -1.30 12.20
N HIS A 37 -17.32 -0.64 11.95
CA HIS A 37 -17.86 -0.49 10.60
C HIS A 37 -16.96 0.31 9.65
N ILE A 38 -16.32 1.39 10.14
CA ILE A 38 -15.36 2.17 9.36
C ILE A 38 -14.11 1.33 9.05
N GLN A 39 -13.62 0.55 10.00
CA GLN A 39 -12.50 -0.36 9.79
C GLN A 39 -12.83 -1.41 8.72
N ASP A 40 -14.03 -1.99 8.75
CA ASP A 40 -14.48 -2.93 7.72
C ASP A 40 -14.51 -2.29 6.32
N ILE A 41 -15.01 -1.06 6.19
CA ILE A 41 -15.02 -0.31 4.93
C ILE A 41 -13.58 -0.11 4.43
N LEU A 42 -12.67 0.34 5.31
CA LEU A 42 -11.27 0.58 4.95
C LEU A 42 -10.54 -0.71 4.53
N ILE A 43 -10.86 -1.84 5.16
CA ILE A 43 -10.34 -3.16 4.78
C ILE A 43 -10.86 -3.55 3.40
N GLN A 44 -12.16 -3.38 3.13
CA GLN A 44 -12.74 -3.67 1.82
C GLN A 44 -12.10 -2.81 0.73
N GLU A 45 -11.97 -1.50 0.95
CA GLU A 45 -11.31 -0.60 0.01
C GLU A 45 -9.86 -1.03 -0.25
N ARG A 46 -9.09 -1.36 0.80
CA ARG A 46 -7.73 -1.88 0.65
C ARG A 46 -7.67 -3.15 -0.21
N ILE A 47 -8.56 -4.11 0.04
CA ILE A 47 -8.65 -5.36 -0.75
C ILE A 47 -8.94 -5.03 -2.22
N GLU A 48 -9.85 -4.11 -2.50
CA GLU A 48 -10.15 -3.68 -3.86
C GLU A 48 -8.96 -3.02 -4.54
N LYS A 49 -8.23 -2.14 -3.83
CA LYS A 49 -7.01 -1.51 -4.38
C LYS A 49 -5.95 -2.57 -4.68
N TYR A 50 -5.73 -3.53 -3.79
CA TYR A 50 -4.78 -4.62 -4.03
C TYR A 50 -5.17 -5.50 -5.21
N LYS A 51 -6.45 -5.87 -5.34
CA LYS A 51 -6.95 -6.61 -6.51
C LYS A 51 -6.66 -5.84 -7.80
N LYS A 52 -6.92 -4.52 -7.82
CA LYS A 52 -6.71 -3.69 -9.00
C LYS A 52 -5.22 -3.55 -9.34
N ILE A 53 -4.36 -3.28 -8.35
CA ILE A 53 -2.90 -3.20 -8.57
C ILE A 53 -2.36 -4.52 -9.10
N ASN A 54 -2.68 -5.66 -8.45
CA ASN A 54 -2.23 -6.97 -8.91
C ASN A 54 -2.74 -7.29 -10.32
N SER A 55 -3.98 -6.92 -10.66
CA SER A 55 -4.52 -7.09 -12.02
C SER A 55 -3.75 -6.25 -13.05
N LEU A 56 -3.41 -5.00 -12.73
CA LEU A 56 -2.66 -4.13 -13.64
C LEU A 56 -1.22 -4.64 -13.84
N ILE A 57 -0.52 -5.02 -12.76
CA ILE A 57 0.83 -5.59 -12.84
C ILE A 57 0.81 -6.91 -13.60
N PHE A 58 -0.17 -7.79 -13.34
CA PHE A 58 -0.32 -9.04 -14.06
C PHE A 58 -0.57 -8.81 -15.55
N LYS A 59 -1.41 -7.84 -15.91
CA LYS A 59 -1.64 -7.47 -17.31
C LYS A 59 -0.35 -7.02 -17.98
N LEU A 60 0.41 -6.13 -17.33
CA LEU A 60 1.70 -5.69 -17.84
C LEU A 60 2.67 -6.86 -18.03
N TRP A 61 2.75 -7.76 -17.04
CA TRP A 61 3.58 -8.97 -17.10
C TRP A 61 3.15 -9.90 -18.24
N TRP A 62 1.84 -10.07 -18.45
CA TRP A 62 1.25 -10.91 -19.50
C TRP A 62 1.40 -10.32 -20.90
N ASP A 63 1.36 -9.00 -21.02
CA ASP A 63 1.61 -8.29 -22.27
C ASP A 63 3.13 -8.17 -22.53
N LEU A 64 3.97 -8.52 -21.54
CA LEU A 64 5.44 -8.55 -21.60
C LEU A 64 6.12 -9.92 -21.28
N PRO A 65 5.71 -11.07 -21.88
CA PRO A 65 6.41 -12.34 -21.73
C PRO A 65 7.78 -12.35 -22.44
N LEU A 66 8.83 -12.02 -21.68
CA LEU A 66 10.23 -12.19 -22.10
C LEU A 66 10.63 -13.67 -22.14
N PRO A 67 11.52 -14.11 -23.07
CA PRO A 67 12.44 -13.29 -23.88
C PRO A 67 11.97 -13.03 -25.33
N HIS A 68 10.73 -13.38 -25.70
CA HIS A 68 10.29 -13.31 -27.11
C HIS A 68 9.83 -11.93 -27.56
N ILE A 69 9.98 -10.92 -26.71
CA ILE A 69 9.47 -9.58 -26.93
C ILE A 69 10.60 -8.67 -27.37
N SER A 70 10.35 -7.98 -28.47
CA SER A 70 11.28 -7.00 -29.01
C SER A 70 11.36 -5.78 -28.10
N LEU A 71 12.52 -5.12 -28.03
CA LEU A 71 12.65 -3.84 -27.31
C LEU A 71 11.66 -2.77 -27.83
N LYS A 72 11.22 -2.90 -29.09
CA LYS A 72 10.19 -2.06 -29.70
C LYS A 72 8.83 -2.23 -29.06
N GLU A 73 8.46 -3.43 -28.65
CA GLU A 73 7.19 -3.70 -27.95
C GLU A 73 7.20 -3.14 -26.54
N LEU A 74 8.33 -3.21 -25.81
CA LEU A 74 8.45 -2.55 -24.51
C LEU A 74 8.31 -1.02 -24.62
N ASN A 75 8.85 -0.44 -25.69
CA ASN A 75 8.72 0.98 -26.02
C ASN A 75 7.41 1.33 -26.74
N SER A 76 6.49 0.38 -26.92
CA SER A 76 5.22 0.66 -27.56
C SER A 76 4.37 1.61 -26.69
N GLU A 77 3.57 2.44 -27.36
CA GLU A 77 2.65 3.36 -26.68
C GLU A 77 1.72 2.63 -25.71
N LEU A 78 1.28 1.42 -26.08
CA LEU A 78 0.45 0.57 -25.24
C LEU A 78 1.13 0.23 -23.90
N ILE A 79 2.36 -0.27 -23.95
CA ILE A 79 3.10 -0.68 -22.74
C ILE A 79 3.48 0.54 -21.89
N GLN A 80 3.94 1.62 -22.51
CA GLN A 80 4.27 2.85 -21.79
C GLN A 80 3.04 3.44 -21.09
N LYS A 81 1.86 3.38 -21.74
CA LYS A 81 0.60 3.76 -21.12
C LYS A 81 0.24 2.86 -19.94
N GLN A 82 0.39 1.55 -20.06
CA GLN A 82 0.12 0.64 -18.93
C GLN A 82 1.02 0.93 -17.72
N ILE A 83 2.30 1.20 -17.96
CA ILE A 83 3.24 1.59 -16.91
C ILE A 83 2.79 2.90 -16.26
N ALA A 84 2.40 3.91 -17.05
CA ALA A 84 1.88 5.17 -16.53
C ALA A 84 0.60 4.97 -15.69
N ASP A 85 -0.36 4.18 -16.19
CA ASP A 85 -1.62 3.88 -15.51
C ASP A 85 -1.38 3.18 -14.16
N ILE A 86 -0.44 2.22 -14.12
CA ILE A 86 -0.05 1.52 -12.88
C ILE A 86 0.53 2.51 -11.86
N LYS A 87 1.43 3.39 -12.31
CA LYS A 87 2.07 4.39 -11.46
C LYS A 87 1.07 5.37 -10.89
N GLU A 88 0.21 5.92 -11.74
CA GLU A 88 -0.81 6.88 -11.35
C GLU A 88 -1.80 6.25 -10.36
N TYR A 89 -2.33 5.07 -10.68
CA TYR A 89 -3.25 4.37 -9.80
C TYR A 89 -2.64 4.10 -8.42
N THR A 90 -1.38 3.63 -8.38
CA THR A 90 -0.71 3.30 -7.12
C THR A 90 -0.41 4.56 -6.29
N ASN A 91 -0.01 5.66 -6.94
CA ASN A 91 0.19 6.95 -6.27
C ASN A 91 -1.11 7.49 -5.66
N LEU A 92 -2.19 7.52 -6.44
CA LEU A 92 -3.50 8.03 -6.01
C LEU A 92 -4.08 7.23 -4.85
N ASN A 93 -3.76 5.94 -4.76
CA ASN A 93 -4.28 5.05 -3.73
C ASN A 93 -3.27 4.72 -2.62
N SER A 94 -2.12 5.40 -2.58
CA SER A 94 -1.02 5.14 -1.64
C SER A 94 -1.46 5.10 -0.17
N LEU A 95 -2.40 5.96 0.24
CA LEU A 95 -2.95 6.01 1.60
C LEU A 95 -3.63 4.70 2.04
N PHE A 96 -4.17 3.93 1.09
CA PHE A 96 -4.87 2.67 1.38
C PHE A 96 -3.94 1.46 1.40
N LEU A 97 -2.69 1.62 0.98
CA LEU A 97 -1.74 0.52 0.87
C LEU A 97 -0.90 0.42 2.16
N GLY A 98 -0.77 -0.79 2.70
CA GLY A 98 0.22 -1.09 3.73
C GLY A 98 1.62 -0.62 3.33
N SER A 99 2.35 -0.07 4.30
CA SER A 99 3.69 0.54 4.08
C SER A 99 4.67 -0.44 3.44
N LYS A 100 4.60 -1.72 3.81
CA LYS A 100 5.44 -2.78 3.22
C LYS A 100 5.10 -3.05 1.76
N VAL A 101 3.81 -3.02 1.40
CA VAL A 101 3.37 -3.18 0.01
C VAL A 101 3.86 -2.01 -0.83
N GLN A 102 3.71 -0.78 -0.35
CA GLN A 102 4.22 0.41 -1.03
C GLN A 102 5.74 0.32 -1.27
N TYR A 103 6.49 -0.04 -0.23
CA TYR A 103 7.95 -0.17 -0.33
C TYR A 103 8.35 -1.18 -1.41
N VAL A 104 7.80 -2.41 -1.35
CA VAL A 104 8.17 -3.49 -2.29
C VAL A 104 7.74 -3.14 -3.71
N PHE A 105 6.55 -2.56 -3.88
CA PHE A 105 6.09 -2.10 -5.17
C PHE A 105 7.03 -1.06 -5.77
N TRP A 106 7.35 0.02 -5.04
CA TRP A 106 8.18 1.11 -5.57
C TRP A 106 9.63 0.71 -5.79
N GLU A 107 10.16 -0.24 -5.01
CA GLU A 107 11.48 -0.82 -5.23
C GLU A 107 11.58 -1.47 -6.61
N HIS A 108 10.64 -2.38 -6.95
CA HIS A 108 10.68 -3.08 -8.23
C HIS A 108 10.15 -2.25 -9.40
N PHE A 109 9.15 -1.41 -9.16
CA PHE A 109 8.60 -0.51 -10.17
C PHE A 109 9.62 0.56 -10.59
N GLY A 110 10.42 1.07 -9.63
CA GLY A 110 11.51 2.00 -9.93
C GLY A 110 12.60 1.39 -10.82
N GLU A 111 12.91 0.10 -10.65
CA GLU A 111 13.82 -0.62 -11.55
C GLU A 111 13.22 -0.76 -12.97
N LEU A 112 11.92 -1.06 -13.08
CA LEU A 112 11.23 -1.09 -14.37
C LEU A 112 11.33 0.26 -15.08
N GLU A 113 11.08 1.38 -14.38
CA GLU A 113 11.19 2.71 -14.97
C GLU A 113 12.62 3.02 -15.45
N LYS A 114 13.65 2.56 -14.75
CA LYS A 114 15.05 2.70 -15.20
C LYS A 114 15.28 1.97 -16.51
N TRP A 115 14.76 0.75 -16.64
CA TRP A 115 14.86 0.00 -17.89
C TRP A 115 14.15 0.71 -19.05
N CYS A 116 12.95 1.24 -18.83
CA CYS A 116 12.24 2.02 -19.84
C CYS A 116 13.03 3.27 -20.28
N ARG A 117 13.68 3.99 -19.34
CA ARG A 117 14.52 5.14 -19.70
C ARG A 117 15.75 4.74 -20.52
N LEU A 118 16.45 3.68 -20.11
CA LEU A 118 17.62 3.18 -20.84
C LEU A 118 17.26 2.80 -22.29
N LEU A 119 16.06 2.24 -22.48
CA LEU A 119 15.53 1.89 -23.80
C LEU A 119 15.09 3.08 -24.64
N GLY A 120 14.74 4.21 -24.02
CA GLY A 120 14.48 5.46 -24.73
C GLY A 120 15.74 6.12 -25.28
N HIS A 121 16.92 5.81 -24.72
CA HIS A 121 18.18 6.48 -25.05
C HIS A 121 19.16 5.64 -25.87
N HIS A 122 18.98 4.31 -25.93
CA HIS A 122 19.90 3.40 -26.61
C HIS A 122 19.21 2.61 -27.71
N SER A 123 19.91 2.43 -28.83
CA SER A 123 19.47 1.47 -29.85
C SER A 123 19.57 0.03 -29.31
N GLU A 124 18.75 -0.87 -29.85
CA GLU A 124 18.76 -2.28 -29.45
C GLU A 124 20.16 -2.93 -29.56
N LYS A 125 20.91 -2.57 -30.61
CA LYS A 125 22.29 -3.05 -30.79
C LYS A 125 23.24 -2.52 -29.71
N GLU A 126 23.09 -1.26 -29.30
CA GLU A 126 23.89 -0.69 -28.21
C GLU A 126 23.59 -1.33 -26.87
N LEU A 127 22.31 -1.58 -26.58
CA LEU A 127 21.87 -2.24 -25.36
C LEU A 127 22.37 -3.68 -25.28
N ARG A 128 22.22 -4.47 -26.35
CA ARG A 128 22.74 -5.84 -26.41
C ARG A 128 24.27 -5.90 -26.28
N SER A 129 24.98 -4.88 -26.76
CA SER A 129 26.44 -4.78 -26.64
C SER A 129 26.89 -4.41 -25.21
N LYS A 130 26.23 -3.44 -24.57
CA LYS A 130 26.59 -2.96 -23.23
C LYS A 130 26.02 -3.81 -22.09
N CYS A 131 24.87 -4.45 -22.31
CA CYS A 131 24.12 -5.23 -21.33
C CYS A 131 23.52 -6.47 -22.03
N PRO A 132 24.35 -7.49 -22.31
CA PRO A 132 23.90 -8.68 -23.03
C PRO A 132 22.84 -9.50 -22.27
N ASP A 133 22.77 -9.34 -20.95
CA ASP A 133 21.81 -9.97 -20.05
C ASP A 133 20.59 -9.08 -19.73
N PHE A 134 20.34 -8.06 -20.55
CA PHE A 134 19.24 -7.10 -20.36
C PHE A 134 17.87 -7.79 -20.25
N GLU A 135 17.56 -8.71 -21.16
CA GLU A 135 16.24 -9.37 -21.22
C GLU A 135 15.99 -10.19 -19.94
N ASP A 136 17.01 -10.90 -19.45
CA ASP A 136 16.94 -11.67 -18.19
C ASP A 136 16.75 -10.74 -16.98
N LYS A 137 17.45 -9.61 -16.94
CA LYS A 137 17.32 -8.61 -15.87
C LYS A 137 15.95 -7.94 -15.88
N LEU A 138 15.42 -7.61 -17.05
CA LEU A 138 14.09 -7.03 -17.18
C LEU A 138 13.02 -8.04 -16.77
N LYS A 139 13.14 -9.30 -17.21
CA LYS A 139 12.24 -10.38 -16.80
C LYS A 139 12.23 -10.56 -15.29
N LYS A 140 13.41 -10.65 -14.68
CA LYS A 140 13.55 -10.73 -13.22
C LYS A 140 12.91 -9.52 -12.52
N THR A 141 12.99 -8.34 -13.12
CA THR A 141 12.36 -7.12 -12.59
C THR A 141 10.84 -7.24 -12.62
N LEU A 142 10.26 -7.70 -13.74
CA LEU A 142 8.82 -7.92 -13.89
C LEU A 142 8.30 -9.04 -12.97
N ASP A 143 9.02 -10.16 -12.89
CA ASP A 143 8.71 -11.28 -11.99
C ASP A 143 8.71 -10.80 -10.53
N ASN A 144 9.75 -10.08 -10.10
CA ASN A 144 9.83 -9.51 -8.75
C ASN A 144 8.70 -8.48 -8.50
N LEU A 145 8.40 -7.62 -9.48
CA LEU A 145 7.31 -6.66 -9.36
C LEU A 145 5.97 -7.38 -9.14
N LEU A 146 5.71 -8.48 -9.84
CA LEU A 146 4.49 -9.26 -9.67
C LEU A 146 4.49 -10.03 -8.35
N ASP A 147 5.47 -10.89 -8.14
CA ASP A 147 5.45 -11.90 -7.07
C ASP A 147 5.77 -11.31 -5.70
N SER A 148 6.75 -10.40 -5.61
CA SER A 148 7.08 -9.75 -4.34
C SER A 148 5.96 -8.84 -3.88
N THR A 149 5.36 -8.07 -4.81
CA THR A 149 4.23 -7.19 -4.48
C THR A 149 3.01 -8.01 -4.05
N ARG A 150 2.67 -9.07 -4.79
CA ARG A 150 1.58 -9.99 -4.41
C ARG A 150 1.82 -10.62 -3.05
N SER A 151 3.04 -11.09 -2.79
CA SER A 151 3.40 -11.68 -1.49
C SER A 151 3.28 -10.67 -0.36
N ALA A 152 3.67 -9.41 -0.60
CA ALA A 152 3.50 -8.35 0.39
C ALA A 152 2.02 -8.04 0.65
N MET A 153 1.18 -7.98 -0.39
CA MET A 153 -0.27 -7.79 -0.26
C MET A 153 -0.93 -8.92 0.53
N LEU A 154 -0.58 -10.19 0.22
CA LEU A 154 -1.12 -11.34 0.95
C LEU A 154 -0.73 -11.30 2.43
N LYS A 155 0.53 -10.94 2.73
CA LYS A 155 0.99 -10.79 4.12
C LYS A 155 0.24 -9.67 4.83
N ASP A 156 0.08 -8.52 4.21
CA ASP A 156 -0.66 -7.37 4.75
C ASP A 156 -2.12 -7.74 5.05
N LEU A 157 -2.78 -8.49 4.15
CA LEU A 157 -4.16 -8.95 4.34
C LEU A 157 -4.30 -10.14 5.31
N SER A 158 -3.25 -10.94 5.49
CA SER A 158 -3.27 -12.13 6.37
C SER A 158 -3.15 -11.81 7.86
N ILE A 159 -2.81 -10.57 8.21
CA ILE A 159 -2.75 -10.14 9.62
C ILE A 159 -4.18 -9.83 10.07
N SER A 160 -4.75 -10.72 10.88
CA SER A 160 -5.95 -10.46 11.67
C SER A 160 -5.64 -9.36 12.69
N GLY A 161 -6.24 -8.18 12.54
CA GLY A 161 -6.10 -7.05 13.47
C GLY A 161 -5.02 -6.06 13.05
N PHE A 162 -5.46 -4.94 12.49
CA PHE A 162 -4.63 -3.82 12.04
C PHE A 162 -3.71 -3.29 13.16
N GLU A 163 -2.38 -3.36 12.97
CA GLU A 163 -1.45 -2.41 13.60
C GLU A 163 -1.21 -1.25 12.63
N ILE A 164 -1.88 -0.13 12.87
CA ILE A 164 -1.58 1.14 12.19
C ILE A 164 -0.29 1.66 12.82
N PHE A 165 0.83 1.58 12.11
CA PHE A 165 2.03 2.34 12.50
C PHE A 165 1.65 3.81 12.61
N SER A 166 2.03 4.42 13.73
CA SER A 166 1.83 5.85 13.98
C SER A 166 2.54 6.67 12.91
N PHE A 167 2.05 7.89 12.66
CA PHE A 167 2.64 8.82 11.71
C PHE A 167 4.14 9.07 11.97
N ASP A 168 4.57 8.99 13.23
CA ASP A 168 5.97 9.13 13.63
C ASP A 168 6.83 7.90 13.26
N GLU A 169 6.27 6.69 13.30
CA GLU A 169 6.95 5.47 12.84
C GLU A 169 7.11 5.45 11.32
N VAL A 170 6.09 5.89 10.59
CA VAL A 170 6.15 6.07 9.13
C VAL A 170 7.20 7.13 8.76
N ARG A 171 7.22 8.26 9.47
CA ARG A 171 8.21 9.34 9.29
C ARG A 171 9.63 8.87 9.65
N ALA A 172 9.80 8.05 10.68
CA ALA A 172 11.09 7.49 11.06
C ALA A 172 11.63 6.50 10.01
N LEU A 173 10.77 5.65 9.45
CA LEU A 173 11.13 4.74 8.36
C LEU A 173 11.49 5.50 7.08
N TYR A 174 10.74 6.55 6.74
CA TYR A 174 11.04 7.44 5.61
C TYR A 174 12.40 8.16 5.79
N LYS A 175 12.66 8.73 6.97
CA LYS A 175 13.97 9.35 7.29
C LYS A 175 15.11 8.34 7.25
N LYS A 176 14.88 7.10 7.70
CA LYS A 176 15.88 6.02 7.64
C LYS A 176 16.17 5.58 6.20
N GLY A 177 15.16 5.58 5.34
CA GLY A 177 15.30 5.34 3.89
C GLY A 177 16.12 6.43 3.21
N ILE A 178 15.75 7.70 3.40
CA ILE A 178 16.48 8.84 2.84
C ILE A 178 17.92 8.92 3.38
N GLY A 179 18.13 8.67 4.67
CA GLY A 179 19.47 8.66 5.28
C GLY A 179 20.37 7.56 4.71
N LYS A 180 19.83 6.40 4.32
CA LYS A 180 20.59 5.36 3.63
C LYS A 180 20.93 5.75 2.19
N ILE A 181 20.01 6.43 1.50
CA ILE A 181 20.23 6.91 0.13
C ILE A 181 21.30 8.00 0.11
N ASN A 182 21.21 8.99 1.00
CA ASN A 182 22.18 10.09 1.07
C ASN A 182 23.59 9.60 1.48
N ASN A 183 23.68 8.65 2.42
CA ASN A 183 24.97 8.01 2.76
C ASN A 183 25.59 7.23 1.59
N TYR A 184 24.78 6.74 0.65
CA TYR A 184 25.28 6.09 -0.57
C TYR A 184 25.88 7.11 -1.56
N PHE A 185 25.33 8.33 -1.60
CA PHE A 185 25.85 9.41 -2.43
C PHE A 185 27.08 10.11 -1.82
N GLU A 186 27.18 10.21 -0.49
CA GLU A 186 28.38 10.77 0.16
C GLU A 186 29.57 9.83 0.17
N LYS A 187 29.35 8.50 0.19
CA LYS A 187 30.44 7.50 0.07
C LYS A 187 30.85 7.20 -1.37
N GLY A 188 30.18 7.80 -2.36
CA GLY A 188 30.44 7.62 -3.78
C GLY A 188 31.29 8.71 -4.43
N ASN A 189 31.82 9.67 -3.65
CA ASN A 189 32.80 10.68 -4.07
C ASN A 189 34.17 10.40 -3.45
#